data_AF-A0A0G1NQQ0-F1
#
_entry.id   AF-A0A0G1NQQ0-F1
#
_cell.length_a   1.000
_cell.length_b   1.000
_cell.length_c   1.000
_cell.angle_alpha   90.00
_cell.angle_beta   90.00
_cell.angle_gamma   90.00
#
_symmetry.space_group_name_H-M   'P 1'
#
loop_
_entity.id
_entity.type
_entity.pdbx_description
1 polymer ?
#
loop_
_entity_poly.entity_id
_entity_poly.type
_entity_poly.pdbx_seq_one_letter_code
_entity_poly.pdbx_strand_id
1 'polypeptide(L)'
;MVGLLAVSELFRFGWKYTPFSRRDLVFPETPVISFLKSQEAPFRFLSENVIPMNMWVPYGLESPSGYDAVYPFTWSKYLGVANKSDKNAPSLGRYAVVENYASPLIDMANNRYLLVLSKGAKELELEESGYKKVFEDKSVSVYENSGAFDRALLAFDWIVQKEQEKVFERLLDPAFALSRVLILEKDPGLRPKEILPMGDVSYRKYSPRESVLKTRANKDSLLFVSEVWYPGWEAFVDGNKTEILRANSTFRAVKVPEGEHEVGFIYDPKSFKIGGWLSIATLIFLSATLIYDKKKISQRPS
;
A
#
# COMPACT_ATOMS: atom_id res chain seq x y z
N MET A 1 41.43 3.14 20.72
CA MET A 1 41.74 4.53 20.35
C MET A 1 41.66 4.74 18.84
N VAL A 2 42.41 3.98 18.03
CA VAL A 2 42.38 4.06 16.55
C VAL A 2 41.00 3.87 15.93
N GLY A 3 40.20 2.88 16.38
CA GLY A 3 38.86 2.66 15.85
C GLY A 3 37.87 3.81 16.14
N LEU A 4 37.95 4.43 17.32
CA LEU A 4 37.12 5.59 17.67
C LEU A 4 37.53 6.83 16.86
N LEU A 5 38.83 6.99 16.60
CA LEU A 5 39.36 8.03 15.72
C LEU A 5 38.88 7.81 14.28
N ALA A 6 38.93 6.59 13.75
CA ALA A 6 38.45 6.26 12.42
C ALA A 6 36.92 6.48 12.29
N VAL A 7 36.12 6.05 13.27
CA VAL A 7 34.68 6.32 13.28
C VAL A 7 34.41 7.81 13.34
N SER A 8 35.12 8.56 14.20
CA SER A 8 34.95 10.01 14.32
C SER A 8 35.38 10.76 13.06
N GLU A 9 36.46 10.32 12.40
CA GLU A 9 36.92 10.86 11.13
C GLU A 9 35.92 10.59 10.02
N LEU A 10 35.45 9.34 9.88
CA LEU A 10 34.43 8.97 8.89
C LEU A 10 33.11 9.72 9.12
N PHE A 11 32.69 9.89 10.38
CA PHE A 11 31.49 10.64 10.72
C PHE A 11 31.66 12.13 10.42
N ARG A 12 32.80 12.73 10.77
CA ARG A 12 33.13 14.14 10.47
C ARG A 12 33.22 14.38 8.97
N PHE A 13 33.86 13.47 8.22
CA PHE A 13 33.97 13.53 6.78
C PHE A 13 32.58 13.43 6.15
N GLY A 14 31.83 12.38 6.47
CA GLY A 14 30.45 12.20 6.00
C GLY A 14 29.58 13.42 6.28
N TRP A 15 29.55 13.90 7.52
CA TRP A 15 28.75 15.06 7.93
C TRP A 15 29.07 16.34 7.13
N LYS A 16 30.35 16.55 6.78
CA LYS A 16 30.77 17.72 5.98
C LYS A 16 30.31 17.63 4.52
N TYR A 17 30.28 16.43 3.94
CA TYR A 17 29.99 16.22 2.51
C TYR A 17 28.54 15.80 2.22
N THR A 18 27.77 15.37 3.22
CA THR A 18 26.33 15.09 3.11
C THR A 18 25.51 16.03 3.99
N PRO A 19 25.50 17.35 3.72
CA PRO A 19 24.67 18.26 4.49
C PRO A 19 23.20 17.90 4.25
N PHE A 20 22.49 17.52 5.32
CA PHE A 20 21.05 17.36 5.25
C PHE A 20 20.42 18.74 5.05
N SER A 21 19.68 18.91 3.95
CA SER A 21 18.81 20.07 3.79
C SER A 21 17.78 20.07 4.92
N ARG A 22 17.37 21.25 5.39
CA ARG A 22 16.33 21.34 6.41
C ARG A 22 15.05 20.67 5.90
N ARG A 23 14.37 19.92 6.78
CA ARG A 23 13.19 19.13 6.42
C ARG A 23 12.08 19.99 5.78
N ASP A 24 11.88 21.21 6.25
CA ASP A 24 10.88 22.16 5.74
C ASP A 24 11.18 22.67 4.33
N LEU A 25 12.43 22.61 3.88
CA LEU A 25 12.80 22.96 2.50
C LEU A 25 12.51 21.81 1.53
N VAL A 26 12.63 20.57 2.00
CA VAL A 26 12.42 19.36 1.17
C VAL A 26 10.97 18.89 1.21
N PHE A 27 10.33 19.03 2.37
CA PHE A 27 8.96 18.63 2.66
C PHE A 27 8.18 19.83 3.26
N PRO A 28 7.94 20.88 2.46
CA PRO A 28 7.16 22.03 2.90
C PRO A 28 5.68 21.68 3.05
N GLU A 29 5.02 22.25 4.07
CA GLU A 29 3.56 22.22 4.13
C GLU A 29 3.01 23.18 3.06
N THR A 30 2.37 22.63 2.03
CA THR A 30 1.73 23.39 0.95
C THR A 30 0.21 23.36 1.11
N PRO A 31 -0.54 24.27 0.44
CA PRO A 31 -1.99 24.25 0.47
C PRO A 31 -2.58 22.91 0.03
N VAL A 32 -2.05 22.28 -1.03
CA VAL A 32 -2.47 20.95 -1.47
C VAL A 32 -2.17 19.85 -0.46
N ILE A 33 -1.01 19.88 0.22
CA ILE A 33 -0.69 18.91 1.28
C ILE A 33 -1.63 19.09 2.49
N SER A 34 -1.91 20.35 2.86
CA SER A 34 -2.86 20.67 3.93
C SER A 34 -4.27 20.18 3.60
N PHE A 35 -4.71 20.37 2.35
CA PHE A 35 -5.99 19.86 1.85
C PHE A 35 -6.06 18.34 1.95
N LEU A 36 -5.05 17.61 1.47
CA LEU A 36 -5.06 16.15 1.52
C LEU A 36 -5.07 15.64 2.97
N LYS A 37 -4.29 16.26 3.86
CA LYS A 37 -4.24 15.88 5.28
C LYS A 37 -5.54 16.17 6.04
N SER A 38 -6.41 17.04 5.53
CA SER A 38 -7.72 17.30 6.14
C SER A 38 -8.81 16.33 5.69
N GLN A 39 -8.54 15.45 4.72
CA GLN A 39 -9.52 14.48 4.24
C GLN A 39 -9.56 13.25 5.15
N GLU A 40 -10.70 12.56 5.18
CA GLU A 40 -10.88 11.34 5.96
C GLU A 40 -10.05 10.18 5.39
N ALA A 41 -9.04 9.76 6.14
CA ALA A 41 -8.24 8.58 5.82
C ALA A 41 -8.99 7.28 6.21
N PRO A 42 -8.78 6.15 5.52
CA PRO A 42 -7.78 5.94 4.46
C PRO A 42 -8.28 6.27 3.05
N PHE A 43 -7.40 6.89 2.25
CA PHE A 43 -7.58 7.11 0.81
C PHE A 43 -6.24 7.04 0.08
N ARG A 44 -6.28 6.87 -1.25
CA ARG A 44 -5.13 7.11 -2.13
C ARG A 44 -5.35 8.32 -3.02
N PHE A 45 -4.26 8.91 -3.48
CA PHE A 45 -4.28 9.95 -4.50
C PHE A 45 -3.27 9.67 -5.62
N LEU A 46 -3.51 10.24 -6.79
CA LEU A 46 -2.59 10.31 -7.91
C LEU A 46 -2.11 11.74 -8.11
N SER A 47 -0.89 11.87 -8.62
CA SER A 47 -0.28 13.17 -8.87
C SER A 47 0.34 13.20 -10.25
N GLU A 48 -0.26 13.99 -11.13
CA GLU A 48 0.23 14.24 -12.48
C GLU A 48 1.20 15.43 -12.46
N ASN A 49 2.50 15.15 -12.33
CA ASN A 49 3.56 16.15 -12.34
C ASN A 49 3.46 17.24 -11.23
N VAL A 50 2.65 17.03 -10.19
CA VAL A 50 2.49 17.97 -9.07
C VAL A 50 3.48 17.68 -7.94
N ILE A 51 3.41 16.47 -7.39
CA ILE A 51 4.28 15.98 -6.31
C ILE A 51 5.20 14.90 -6.89
N PRO A 52 6.54 15.04 -6.77
CA PRO A 52 7.46 14.01 -7.23
C PRO A 52 7.24 12.67 -6.52
N MET A 53 7.59 11.58 -7.20
CA MET A 53 7.32 10.22 -6.73
C MET A 53 7.87 9.98 -5.31
N ASN A 54 7.04 9.37 -4.45
CA ASN A 54 7.31 9.07 -3.04
C ASN A 54 7.54 10.27 -2.11
N MET A 55 7.51 11.52 -2.60
CA MET A 55 7.67 12.70 -1.73
C MET A 55 6.48 12.95 -0.81
N TRP A 56 5.38 12.23 -1.01
CA TRP A 56 4.20 12.22 -0.14
C TRP A 56 4.33 11.33 1.10
N VAL A 57 5.27 10.37 1.08
CA VAL A 57 5.43 9.36 2.14
C VAL A 57 5.67 9.99 3.52
N PRO A 58 6.51 11.03 3.69
CA PRO A 58 6.73 11.65 5.01
C PRO A 58 5.51 12.35 5.61
N TYR A 59 4.46 12.60 4.80
CA TYR A 59 3.18 13.15 5.26
C TYR A 59 2.17 12.05 5.61
N GLY A 60 2.52 10.77 5.44
CA GLY A 60 1.61 9.65 5.66
C GLY A 60 0.54 9.50 4.58
N LEU A 61 0.69 10.18 3.44
CA LEU A 61 -0.21 10.07 2.31
C LEU A 61 0.18 8.87 1.44
N GLU A 62 -0.78 8.34 0.70
CA GLU A 62 -0.60 7.11 -0.08
C GLU A 62 -0.96 7.32 -1.55
N SER A 63 -0.22 6.67 -2.43
CA SER A 63 -0.50 6.66 -3.86
C SER A 63 -0.43 5.22 -4.41
N PRO A 64 -1.26 4.86 -5.40
CA PRO A 64 -1.07 3.62 -6.15
C PRO A 64 0.22 3.70 -6.99
N SER A 65 0.62 4.93 -7.35
CA SER A 65 1.86 5.19 -8.07
C SER A 65 3.06 5.35 -7.13
N GLY A 66 4.26 5.16 -7.64
CA GLY A 66 5.47 5.36 -6.85
C GLY A 66 6.72 4.79 -7.50
N TYR A 67 7.85 5.14 -6.91
CA TYR A 67 9.13 4.53 -7.26
C TYR A 67 9.44 3.42 -6.27
N ASP A 68 9.56 2.20 -6.75
CA ASP A 68 10.01 1.10 -5.91
C ASP A 68 10.91 0.18 -6.71
N ALA A 69 12.11 -0.06 -6.19
CA ALA A 69 13.06 -0.98 -6.80
C ALA A 69 12.61 -2.44 -6.67
N VAL A 70 11.81 -2.76 -5.64
CA VAL A 70 11.37 -4.12 -5.34
C VAL A 70 9.95 -4.08 -4.77
N TYR A 71 8.95 -4.19 -5.64
CA TYR A 71 7.55 -4.30 -5.24
C TYR A 71 6.88 -5.55 -5.83
N PRO A 72 5.72 -5.99 -5.29
CA PRO A 72 5.11 -7.25 -5.68
C PRO A 72 4.73 -7.32 -7.16
N PHE A 73 5.09 -8.41 -7.83
CA PHE A 73 4.75 -8.65 -9.25
C PHE A 73 3.24 -8.53 -9.53
N THR A 74 2.39 -8.99 -8.60
CA THR A 74 0.94 -8.90 -8.76
C THR A 74 0.45 -7.46 -8.82
N TRP A 75 1.03 -6.55 -8.02
CA TRP A 75 0.71 -5.13 -8.05
C TRP A 75 1.22 -4.47 -9.33
N SER A 76 2.44 -4.80 -9.74
CA SER A 76 3.04 -4.34 -11.00
C SER A 76 2.22 -4.71 -12.23
N LYS A 77 1.81 -5.99 -12.30
CA LYS A 77 0.96 -6.49 -13.37
C LYS A 77 -0.43 -5.83 -13.33
N TYR A 78 -1.00 -5.65 -12.13
CA TYR A 78 -2.29 -4.98 -11.94
C TYR A 78 -2.28 -3.56 -12.51
N LEU A 79 -1.26 -2.77 -12.18
CA LEU A 79 -1.13 -1.41 -12.70
C LEU A 79 -0.85 -1.37 -14.21
N GLY A 80 -0.06 -2.31 -14.73
CA GLY A 80 0.16 -2.44 -16.17
C GLY A 80 -1.15 -2.68 -16.93
N VAL A 81 -1.99 -3.58 -16.42
CA VAL A 81 -3.34 -3.85 -16.97
C VAL A 81 -4.25 -2.63 -16.83
N ALA A 82 -4.24 -1.95 -15.68
CA ALA A 82 -5.03 -0.73 -15.47
C ALA A 82 -4.68 0.37 -16.47
N ASN A 83 -3.39 0.58 -16.73
CA ASN A 83 -2.91 1.60 -17.67
C ASN A 83 -3.27 1.30 -19.13
N LYS A 84 -3.15 0.05 -19.55
CA LYS A 84 -3.37 -0.32 -20.96
C LYS A 84 -4.78 -0.82 -21.26
N SER A 85 -5.59 -1.07 -20.23
CA SER A 85 -6.89 -1.74 -20.34
C SER A 85 -6.80 -3.05 -21.12
N ASP A 86 -5.68 -3.77 -20.95
CA ASP A 86 -5.37 -5.01 -21.67
C ASP A 86 -4.88 -6.06 -20.66
N LYS A 87 -5.55 -7.21 -20.61
CA LYS A 87 -5.18 -8.35 -19.76
C LYS A 87 -3.74 -8.84 -20.00
N ASN A 88 -3.23 -8.66 -21.21
CA ASN A 88 -1.88 -9.07 -21.61
C ASN A 88 -0.81 -7.99 -21.37
N ALA A 89 -1.19 -6.81 -20.86
CA ALA A 89 -0.26 -5.71 -20.63
C ALA A 89 0.95 -6.14 -19.78
N PRO A 90 2.18 -5.72 -20.13
CA PRO A 90 3.36 -6.06 -19.35
C PRO A 90 3.27 -5.48 -17.93
N SER A 91 3.95 -6.13 -16.98
CA SER A 91 4.16 -5.56 -15.66
C SER A 91 5.00 -4.28 -15.76
N LEU A 92 4.73 -3.30 -14.90
CA LEU A 92 5.52 -2.08 -14.82
C LEU A 92 6.93 -2.33 -14.24
N GLY A 93 7.90 -1.49 -14.62
CA GLY A 93 9.24 -1.51 -14.05
C GLY A 93 9.29 -0.84 -12.68
N ARG A 94 10.48 -0.35 -12.29
CA ARG A 94 10.71 0.40 -11.03
C ARG A 94 9.84 1.66 -10.84
N TYR A 95 9.28 2.17 -11.91
CA TYR A 95 8.35 3.30 -11.90
C TYR A 95 6.94 2.75 -12.14
N ALA A 96 6.19 2.61 -11.05
CA ALA A 96 4.78 2.25 -11.11
C ALA A 96 3.98 3.53 -11.32
N VAL A 97 3.96 4.08 -12.54
CA VAL A 97 3.18 5.29 -12.86
C VAL A 97 1.81 4.87 -13.35
N VAL A 98 0.76 5.47 -12.82
CA VAL A 98 -0.59 5.32 -13.35
C VAL A 98 -0.80 6.38 -14.42
N GLU A 99 -1.21 5.94 -15.61
CA GLU A 99 -1.43 6.79 -16.80
C GLU A 99 -2.91 6.86 -17.18
N ASN A 100 -3.70 5.84 -16.81
CA ASN A 100 -5.13 5.76 -17.12
C ASN A 100 -5.97 5.98 -15.86
N TYR A 101 -6.32 7.24 -15.59
CA TYR A 101 -7.08 7.62 -14.39
C TYR A 101 -8.55 7.20 -14.41
N ALA A 102 -9.10 6.92 -15.60
CA ALA A 102 -10.48 6.48 -15.80
C ALA A 102 -10.64 4.96 -15.69
N SER A 103 -9.58 4.22 -15.39
CA SER A 103 -9.64 2.76 -15.26
C SER A 103 -10.44 2.35 -14.01
N PRO A 104 -11.44 1.46 -14.13
CA PRO A 104 -12.14 0.90 -12.96
C PRO A 104 -11.22 0.16 -11.98
N LEU A 105 -10.06 -0.29 -12.45
CA LEU A 105 -9.02 -0.89 -11.61
C LEU A 105 -8.35 0.16 -10.70
N ILE A 106 -8.22 1.40 -11.15
CA ILE A 106 -7.71 2.49 -10.32
C ILE A 106 -8.76 2.92 -9.28
N ASP A 107 -10.03 2.87 -9.64
CA ASP A 107 -11.14 3.10 -8.71
C ASP A 107 -11.14 2.06 -7.59
N MET A 108 -11.01 0.78 -7.95
CA MET A 108 -10.90 -0.34 -7.00
C MET A 108 -9.66 -0.26 -6.10
N ALA A 109 -8.61 0.44 -6.55
CA ALA A 109 -7.43 0.74 -5.74
C ALA A 109 -7.63 1.88 -4.73
N ASN A 110 -8.88 2.31 -4.49
CA ASN A 110 -9.27 3.38 -3.54
C ASN A 110 -8.58 4.72 -3.86
N ASN A 111 -8.41 5.02 -5.16
CA ASN A 111 -7.86 6.30 -5.60
C ASN A 111 -8.93 7.40 -5.59
N ARG A 112 -9.01 8.16 -4.50
CA ARG A 112 -10.03 9.19 -4.27
C ARG A 112 -9.69 10.53 -4.88
N TYR A 113 -8.41 10.89 -5.00
CA TYR A 113 -8.01 12.22 -5.49
C TYR A 113 -7.02 12.15 -6.65
N LEU A 114 -7.11 13.12 -7.56
CA LEU A 114 -6.16 13.36 -8.63
C LEU A 114 -5.68 14.82 -8.56
N LEU A 115 -4.37 15.01 -8.51
CA LEU A 115 -3.71 16.30 -8.51
C LEU A 115 -3.19 16.59 -9.91
N VAL A 116 -3.56 17.75 -10.46
CA VAL A 116 -3.07 18.24 -11.76
C VAL A 116 -2.63 19.70 -11.64
N LEU A 117 -1.75 20.13 -12.54
CA LEU A 117 -1.36 21.54 -12.63
C LEU A 117 -2.52 22.39 -13.20
N SER A 118 -2.93 23.45 -12.51
CA SER A 118 -4.09 24.27 -12.88
C SER A 118 -3.98 24.88 -14.29
N LYS A 119 -2.77 25.20 -14.74
CA LYS A 119 -2.52 25.82 -16.06
C LYS A 119 -2.44 24.81 -17.22
N GLY A 120 -2.60 23.51 -16.95
CA GLY A 120 -2.60 22.46 -17.97
C GLY A 120 -3.84 21.57 -17.92
N ALA A 121 -4.88 21.97 -17.17
CA ALA A 121 -6.00 21.11 -16.86
C ALA A 121 -6.83 20.79 -18.10
N LYS A 122 -6.95 19.48 -18.39
CA LYS A 122 -7.98 18.93 -19.26
C LYS A 122 -9.30 18.79 -18.49
N GLU A 123 -9.77 19.91 -17.93
CA GLU A 123 -10.89 19.94 -16.96
C GLU A 123 -12.14 19.24 -17.51
N LEU A 124 -12.49 19.49 -18.78
CA LEU A 124 -13.61 18.82 -19.46
C LEU A 124 -13.43 17.30 -19.57
N GLU A 125 -12.24 16.80 -19.94
CA GLU A 125 -11.99 15.35 -20.05
C GLU A 125 -12.07 14.66 -18.68
N LEU A 126 -11.63 15.34 -17.61
CA LEU A 126 -11.70 14.81 -16.25
C LEU A 126 -13.15 14.80 -15.73
N GLU A 127 -13.90 15.87 -15.95
CA GLU A 127 -15.32 15.95 -15.57
C GLU A 127 -16.16 14.88 -16.29
N GLU A 128 -15.94 14.69 -17.59
CA GLU A 128 -16.57 13.61 -18.36
C GLU A 128 -16.19 12.21 -17.87
N SER A 129 -15.01 12.07 -17.25
CA SER A 129 -14.52 10.82 -16.65
C SER A 129 -14.97 10.62 -15.20
N GLY A 130 -15.88 11.44 -14.66
CA GLY A 130 -16.44 11.29 -13.32
C GLY A 130 -15.62 11.94 -12.19
N TYR A 131 -14.62 12.75 -12.54
CA TYR A 131 -13.82 13.51 -11.60
C TYR A 131 -14.43 14.89 -11.36
N LYS A 132 -14.55 15.30 -10.10
CA LYS A 132 -15.11 16.61 -9.73
C LYS A 132 -14.05 17.46 -9.05
N LYS A 133 -13.85 18.70 -9.51
CA LYS A 133 -12.93 19.63 -8.83
C LYS A 133 -13.42 19.95 -7.41
N VAL A 134 -12.58 19.72 -6.41
CA VAL A 134 -12.90 19.94 -4.98
C VAL A 134 -11.98 20.95 -4.30
N PHE A 135 -10.83 21.23 -4.90
CA PHE A 135 -9.87 22.22 -4.41
C PHE A 135 -9.06 22.80 -5.55
N GLU A 136 -8.66 24.06 -5.41
CA GLU A 136 -7.81 24.76 -6.37
C GLU A 136 -6.97 25.82 -5.64
N ASP A 137 -5.67 25.85 -5.93
CA ASP A 137 -4.77 26.93 -5.54
C ASP A 137 -4.18 27.64 -6.78
N LYS A 138 -3.09 28.40 -6.61
CA LYS A 138 -2.46 29.15 -7.72
C LYS A 138 -1.83 28.26 -8.80
N SER A 139 -1.56 27.00 -8.48
CA SER A 139 -0.71 26.09 -9.27
C SER A 139 -1.29 24.69 -9.44
N VAL A 140 -2.13 24.24 -8.50
CA VAL A 140 -2.64 22.88 -8.42
C VAL A 140 -4.15 22.90 -8.29
N SER A 141 -4.81 22.05 -9.07
CA SER A 141 -6.23 21.73 -8.93
C SER A 141 -6.35 20.27 -8.50
N VAL A 142 -7.24 19.99 -7.55
CA VAL A 142 -7.52 18.66 -7.01
C VAL A 142 -8.91 18.24 -7.41
N TYR A 143 -8.99 17.06 -8.00
CA TYR A 143 -10.22 16.44 -8.43
C TYR A 143 -10.51 15.21 -7.57
N GLU A 144 -11.74 15.07 -7.11
CA GLU A 144 -12.26 13.90 -6.42
C GLU A 144 -12.84 12.90 -7.43
N ASN A 145 -12.45 11.65 -7.31
CA ASN A 145 -12.96 10.53 -8.09
C ASN A 145 -14.25 10.00 -7.47
N SER A 146 -15.38 10.27 -8.13
CA SER A 146 -16.70 9.81 -7.67
C SER A 146 -16.86 8.28 -7.77
N GLY A 147 -16.09 7.62 -8.63
CA GLY A 147 -16.14 6.18 -8.86
C GLY A 147 -15.27 5.36 -7.90
N ALA A 148 -14.40 6.00 -7.11
CA ALA A 148 -13.47 5.30 -6.26
C ALA A 148 -14.17 4.39 -5.23
N PHE A 149 -13.53 3.25 -4.94
CA PHE A 149 -14.05 2.31 -3.95
C PHE A 149 -13.59 2.73 -2.57
N ASP A 150 -14.36 2.35 -1.55
CA ASP A 150 -13.87 2.44 -0.18
C ASP A 150 -12.66 1.54 0.02
N ARG A 151 -11.80 1.94 0.97
CA ARG A 151 -10.58 1.16 1.25
C ARG A 151 -10.92 -0.27 1.66
N ALA A 152 -12.05 -0.48 2.32
CA ALA A 152 -12.53 -1.79 2.70
C ALA A 152 -14.05 -1.88 2.51
N LEU A 153 -14.53 -3.05 2.09
CA LEU A 153 -15.95 -3.34 1.89
C LEU A 153 -16.24 -4.81 2.16
N LEU A 154 -17.50 -5.13 2.41
CA LEU A 154 -17.97 -6.51 2.55
C LEU A 154 -18.54 -6.99 1.23
N ALA A 155 -17.95 -8.06 0.70
CA ALA A 155 -18.44 -8.76 -0.48
C ALA A 155 -19.16 -10.05 -0.07
N PHE A 156 -20.32 -10.28 -0.68
CA PHE A 156 -21.19 -11.43 -0.40
C PHE A 156 -21.29 -12.39 -1.58
N ASP A 157 -20.62 -12.03 -2.68
CA ASP A 157 -20.55 -12.81 -3.89
C ASP A 157 -19.10 -12.86 -4.38
N TRP A 158 -18.70 -14.01 -4.93
CA TRP A 158 -17.36 -14.24 -5.44
C TRP A 158 -17.31 -15.40 -6.41
N ILE A 159 -16.29 -15.38 -7.25
CA ILE A 159 -15.91 -16.48 -8.12
C ILE A 159 -14.50 -16.92 -7.80
N VAL A 160 -14.20 -18.19 -8.03
CA VAL A 160 -12.84 -18.73 -7.87
C VAL A 160 -12.20 -18.85 -9.25
N GLN A 161 -11.10 -18.13 -9.47
CA GLN A 161 -10.34 -18.13 -10.72
C GLN A 161 -8.85 -18.07 -10.41
N LYS A 162 -8.10 -19.09 -10.82
CA LYS A 162 -6.64 -19.19 -10.56
C LYS A 162 -5.81 -18.56 -11.68
N GLU A 163 -6.27 -18.68 -12.92
CA GLU A 163 -5.55 -18.20 -14.08
C GLU A 163 -5.63 -16.68 -14.16
N GLN A 164 -4.49 -16.01 -13.96
CA GLN A 164 -4.40 -14.55 -13.87
C GLN A 164 -4.96 -13.83 -15.11
N GLU A 165 -4.78 -14.39 -16.31
CA GLU A 165 -5.32 -13.83 -17.55
C GLU A 165 -6.86 -13.78 -17.52
N LYS A 166 -7.52 -14.84 -17.06
CA LYS A 166 -8.98 -14.90 -16.91
C LYS A 166 -9.48 -13.98 -15.80
N VAL A 167 -8.69 -13.79 -14.74
CA VAL A 167 -8.99 -12.79 -13.70
C VAL A 167 -9.07 -11.41 -14.34
N PHE A 168 -8.03 -10.99 -15.07
CA PHE A 168 -8.02 -9.66 -15.70
C PHE A 168 -9.04 -9.52 -16.82
N GLU A 169 -9.33 -10.57 -17.58
CA GLU A 169 -10.42 -10.57 -18.56
C GLU A 169 -11.76 -10.19 -17.93
N ARG A 170 -12.08 -10.75 -16.76
CA ARG A 170 -13.29 -10.41 -16.03
C ARG A 170 -13.23 -9.04 -15.37
N LEU A 171 -12.07 -8.65 -14.81
CA LEU A 171 -11.94 -7.33 -14.19
C LEU A 171 -12.06 -6.18 -15.18
N LEU A 172 -11.76 -6.43 -16.46
CA LEU A 172 -11.90 -5.45 -17.54
C LEU A 172 -13.27 -5.50 -18.23
N ASP A 173 -14.10 -6.49 -17.93
CA ASP A 173 -15.45 -6.62 -18.50
C ASP A 173 -16.40 -5.58 -17.86
N PRO A 174 -16.94 -4.61 -18.62
CA PRO A 174 -17.87 -3.62 -18.08
C PRO A 174 -19.17 -4.22 -17.51
N ALA A 175 -19.54 -5.44 -17.91
CA ALA A 175 -20.68 -6.15 -17.37
C ALA A 175 -20.39 -6.80 -16.01
N PHE A 176 -19.12 -6.91 -15.61
CA PHE A 176 -18.73 -7.50 -14.34
C PHE A 176 -18.89 -6.47 -13.20
N ALA A 177 -19.69 -6.83 -12.19
CA ALA A 177 -19.98 -5.97 -11.05
C ALA A 177 -18.81 -5.92 -10.05
N LEU A 178 -17.75 -5.19 -10.39
CA LEU A 178 -16.50 -5.05 -9.61
C LEU A 178 -16.71 -4.67 -8.14
N SER A 179 -17.73 -3.85 -7.85
CA SER A 179 -18.05 -3.39 -6.48
C SER A 179 -18.78 -4.44 -5.64
N ARG A 180 -19.24 -5.54 -6.25
CA ARG A 180 -20.07 -6.56 -5.59
C ARG A 180 -19.43 -7.95 -5.59
N VAL A 181 -18.75 -8.33 -6.67
CA VAL A 181 -18.25 -9.69 -6.90
C VAL A 181 -16.73 -9.71 -6.84
N LEU A 182 -16.17 -10.48 -5.90
CA LEU A 182 -14.72 -10.69 -5.83
C LEU A 182 -14.27 -11.86 -6.70
N ILE A 183 -13.05 -11.77 -7.25
CA ILE A 183 -12.38 -12.88 -7.91
C ILE A 183 -11.28 -13.39 -6.98
N LEU A 184 -11.41 -14.63 -6.51
CA LEU A 184 -10.51 -15.23 -5.53
C LEU A 184 -9.63 -16.29 -6.18
N GLU A 185 -8.39 -16.39 -5.72
CA GLU A 185 -7.48 -17.46 -6.14
C GLU A 185 -7.85 -18.83 -5.53
N LYS A 186 -8.52 -18.82 -4.38
CA LYS A 186 -8.87 -20.02 -3.60
C LYS A 186 -10.32 -19.92 -3.11
N ASP A 187 -11.00 -21.07 -3.09
CA ASP A 187 -12.34 -21.20 -2.51
C ASP A 187 -12.32 -20.87 -1.01
N PRO A 188 -13.12 -19.90 -0.54
CA PRO A 188 -13.22 -19.56 0.87
C PRO A 188 -13.88 -20.66 1.72
N GLY A 189 -14.55 -21.64 1.11
CA GLY A 189 -15.36 -22.64 1.82
C GLY A 189 -16.65 -22.05 2.40
N LEU A 190 -17.10 -20.93 1.84
CA LEU A 190 -18.39 -20.30 2.10
C LEU A 190 -19.28 -20.52 0.87
N ARG A 191 -20.60 -20.34 1.01
CA ARG A 191 -21.51 -20.34 -0.14
C ARG A 191 -21.90 -18.89 -0.48
N PRO A 192 -21.67 -18.41 -1.72
CA PRO A 192 -22.18 -17.13 -2.17
C PRO A 192 -23.70 -17.07 -1.96
N LYS A 193 -24.22 -15.91 -1.54
CA LYS A 193 -25.66 -15.70 -1.39
C LYS A 193 -26.10 -14.45 -2.14
N GLU A 194 -27.03 -14.61 -3.07
CA GLU A 194 -27.64 -13.55 -3.87
C GLU A 194 -28.67 -12.72 -3.07
N ILE A 195 -28.30 -12.23 -1.88
CA ILE A 195 -29.17 -11.38 -1.06
C ILE A 195 -28.66 -9.94 -1.15
N LEU A 196 -29.56 -8.96 -1.05
CA LEU A 196 -29.19 -7.54 -0.88
C LEU A 196 -28.21 -7.41 0.29
N PRO A 197 -26.93 -7.16 0.00
CA PRO A 197 -25.90 -7.18 1.02
C PRO A 197 -26.07 -5.96 1.92
N MET A 198 -26.25 -6.18 3.22
CA MET A 198 -26.21 -5.13 4.22
C MET A 198 -25.04 -5.42 5.14
N GLY A 199 -24.05 -4.54 5.08
CA GLY A 199 -22.99 -4.54 6.04
C GLY A 199 -22.19 -3.25 6.01
N ASP A 200 -21.62 -2.94 7.17
CA ASP A 200 -20.85 -1.73 7.41
C ASP A 200 -19.42 -2.12 7.76
N VAL A 201 -18.46 -1.34 7.28
CA VAL A 201 -17.04 -1.47 7.63
C VAL A 201 -16.53 -0.12 8.09
N SER A 202 -15.80 -0.10 9.20
CA SER A 202 -15.12 1.10 9.66
C SER A 202 -13.74 0.77 10.22
N TYR A 203 -12.78 1.67 10.02
CA TYR A 203 -11.46 1.53 10.61
C TYR A 203 -11.49 2.03 12.05
N ARG A 204 -11.14 1.16 13.00
CA ARG A 204 -10.81 1.55 14.38
C ARG A 204 -9.38 2.04 14.49
N LYS A 205 -8.47 1.43 13.72
CA LYS A 205 -7.04 1.76 13.67
C LYS A 205 -6.54 1.54 12.26
N TYR A 206 -5.74 2.47 11.76
CA TYR A 206 -5.10 2.36 10.46
C TYR A 206 -3.65 2.84 10.54
N SER A 207 -2.72 1.96 10.20
CA SER A 207 -1.29 2.25 10.15
C SER A 207 -0.58 1.28 9.20
N PRO A 208 0.64 1.61 8.72
CA PRO A 208 1.35 0.76 7.75
C PRO A 208 1.63 -0.67 8.22
N ARG A 209 1.77 -0.88 9.54
CA ARG A 209 2.07 -2.21 10.12
C ARG A 209 0.81 -2.93 10.60
N GLU A 210 -0.23 -2.19 10.95
CA GLU A 210 -1.39 -2.73 11.66
C GLU A 210 -2.65 -1.96 11.31
N SER A 211 -3.71 -2.69 10.96
CA SER A 211 -5.06 -2.14 10.81
C SER A 211 -6.06 -2.98 11.57
N VAL A 212 -7.05 -2.30 12.17
CA VAL A 212 -8.14 -2.93 12.91
C VAL A 212 -9.44 -2.33 12.38
N LEU A 213 -10.31 -3.19 11.89
CA LEU A 213 -11.59 -2.84 11.30
C LEU A 213 -12.72 -3.42 12.16
N LYS A 214 -13.81 -2.67 12.28
CA LYS A 214 -15.08 -3.19 12.76
C LYS A 214 -15.96 -3.49 11.57
N THR A 215 -16.59 -4.65 11.60
CA THR A 215 -17.50 -5.12 10.57
C THR A 215 -18.85 -5.44 11.20
N ARG A 216 -19.93 -5.15 10.47
CA ARG A 216 -21.28 -5.61 10.79
C ARG A 216 -21.84 -6.21 9.51
N ALA A 217 -22.23 -7.47 9.51
CA ALA A 217 -22.79 -8.13 8.34
C ALA A 217 -24.02 -8.95 8.71
N ASN A 218 -25.04 -8.94 7.86
CA ASN A 218 -26.23 -9.78 8.04
C ASN A 218 -26.06 -11.22 7.56
N LYS A 219 -24.90 -11.58 6.98
CA LYS A 219 -24.54 -12.90 6.46
C LYS A 219 -23.02 -13.07 6.49
N ASP A 220 -22.56 -14.33 6.41
CA ASP A 220 -21.16 -14.63 6.13
C ASP A 220 -20.71 -13.91 4.86
N SER A 221 -19.53 -13.30 4.93
CA SER A 221 -19.02 -12.40 3.90
C SER A 221 -17.49 -12.47 3.81
N LEU A 222 -16.95 -11.80 2.79
CA LEU A 222 -15.54 -11.51 2.65
C LEU A 222 -15.31 -10.04 2.89
N LEU A 223 -14.50 -9.72 3.89
CA LEU A 223 -13.93 -8.37 4.01
C LEU A 223 -12.85 -8.22 2.95
N PHE A 224 -13.14 -7.46 1.90
CA PHE A 224 -12.15 -6.98 0.94
C PHE A 224 -11.45 -5.76 1.50
N VAL A 225 -10.12 -5.71 1.33
CA VAL A 225 -9.32 -4.53 1.64
C VAL A 225 -8.45 -4.20 0.43
N SER A 226 -8.56 -2.97 -0.07
CA SER A 226 -7.78 -2.39 -1.18
C SER A 226 -6.31 -2.14 -0.77
N GLU A 227 -5.67 -3.14 -0.17
CA GLU A 227 -4.25 -3.17 0.17
C GLU A 227 -3.61 -4.43 -0.43
N VAL A 228 -2.41 -4.27 -0.96
CA VAL A 228 -1.70 -5.32 -1.68
C VAL A 228 -1.42 -6.50 -0.74
N TRP A 229 -1.79 -7.69 -1.19
CA TRP A 229 -1.44 -8.95 -0.57
C TRP A 229 0.07 -9.16 -0.69
N TYR A 230 0.72 -9.46 0.43
CA TYR A 230 2.15 -9.75 0.48
C TYR A 230 2.47 -10.75 1.60
N PRO A 231 3.45 -11.65 1.41
CA PRO A 231 3.88 -12.56 2.48
C PRO A 231 4.37 -11.80 3.72
N GLY A 232 3.90 -12.22 4.91
CA GLY A 232 4.25 -11.59 6.20
C GLY A 232 3.09 -10.85 6.85
N TRP A 233 1.99 -10.62 6.13
CA TRP A 233 0.72 -10.23 6.74
C TRP A 233 0.03 -11.42 7.41
N GLU A 234 -0.49 -11.18 8.60
CA GLU A 234 -1.37 -12.08 9.34
C GLU A 234 -2.72 -11.41 9.57
N ALA A 235 -3.80 -12.18 9.57
CA ALA A 235 -5.15 -11.67 9.84
C ALA A 235 -5.83 -12.43 10.97
N PHE A 236 -6.70 -11.73 11.68
CA PHE A 236 -7.43 -12.22 12.84
C PHE A 236 -8.89 -11.76 12.78
N VAL A 237 -9.83 -12.64 13.14
CA VAL A 237 -11.24 -12.30 13.37
C VAL A 237 -11.53 -12.63 14.83
N ASP A 238 -11.88 -11.60 15.60
CA ASP A 238 -12.08 -11.69 17.06
C ASP A 238 -10.90 -12.36 17.78
N GLY A 239 -9.68 -12.01 17.37
CA GLY A 239 -8.43 -12.56 17.90
C GLY A 239 -8.05 -13.95 17.37
N ASN A 240 -8.91 -14.62 16.62
CA ASN A 240 -8.61 -15.93 16.03
C ASN A 240 -7.95 -15.77 14.66
N LYS A 241 -6.79 -16.40 14.47
CA LYS A 241 -6.03 -16.33 13.22
C LYS A 241 -6.85 -16.89 12.05
N THR A 242 -6.93 -16.15 10.96
CA THR A 242 -7.62 -16.54 9.73
C THR A 242 -6.70 -16.45 8.52
N GLU A 243 -7.04 -17.19 7.46
CA GLU A 243 -6.30 -17.17 6.20
C GLU A 243 -6.62 -15.86 5.44
N ILE A 244 -5.57 -15.19 4.94
CA ILE A 244 -5.72 -14.08 4.00
C ILE A 244 -5.80 -14.64 2.59
N LEU A 245 -6.94 -14.44 1.96
CA LEU A 245 -7.18 -14.77 0.56
C LEU A 245 -6.68 -13.63 -0.34
N ARG A 246 -6.23 -13.99 -1.54
CA ARG A 246 -5.91 -13.02 -2.58
C ARG A 246 -7.16 -12.76 -3.41
N ALA A 247 -7.58 -11.51 -3.47
CA ALA A 247 -8.75 -11.04 -4.20
C ALA A 247 -8.35 -10.12 -5.35
N ASN A 248 -9.07 -10.20 -6.46
CA ASN A 248 -8.94 -9.32 -7.62
C ASN A 248 -7.46 -9.15 -8.05
N SER A 249 -6.77 -10.29 -8.20
CA SER A 249 -5.36 -10.42 -8.59
C SER A 249 -4.31 -10.02 -7.55
N THR A 250 -4.53 -8.98 -6.73
CA THR A 250 -3.47 -8.42 -5.88
C THR A 250 -3.89 -8.03 -4.47
N PHE A 251 -5.17 -7.86 -4.19
CA PHE A 251 -5.65 -7.34 -2.92
C PHE A 251 -5.89 -8.43 -1.88
N ARG A 252 -6.11 -8.02 -0.64
CA ARG A 252 -6.40 -8.92 0.49
C ARG A 252 -7.91 -9.08 0.68
N ALA A 253 -8.31 -10.29 1.01
CA ALA A 253 -9.65 -10.57 1.53
C ALA A 253 -9.58 -11.56 2.70
N VAL A 254 -10.50 -11.44 3.65
CA VAL A 254 -10.63 -12.38 4.77
C VAL A 254 -12.08 -12.74 4.99
N LYS A 255 -12.32 -13.98 5.44
CA LYS A 255 -13.67 -14.45 5.78
C LYS A 255 -14.13 -13.82 7.07
N VAL A 256 -15.35 -13.31 7.09
CA VAL A 256 -16.00 -12.71 8.24
C VAL A 256 -17.38 -13.36 8.41
N PRO A 257 -17.68 -13.99 9.56
CA PRO A 257 -19.00 -14.56 9.82
C PRO A 257 -20.12 -13.49 9.85
N GLU A 258 -21.37 -13.95 9.79
CA GLU A 258 -22.54 -13.12 10.11
C GLU A 258 -22.46 -12.56 11.52
N GLY A 259 -22.70 -11.25 11.67
CA GLY A 259 -22.71 -10.55 12.96
C GLY A 259 -21.79 -9.33 13.00
N GLU A 260 -21.43 -8.92 14.21
CA GLU A 260 -20.43 -7.87 14.45
C GLU A 260 -19.10 -8.52 14.81
N HIS A 261 -18.04 -8.13 14.10
CA HIS A 261 -16.71 -8.69 14.30
C HIS A 261 -15.62 -7.62 14.25
N GLU A 262 -14.55 -7.83 15.02
CA GLU A 262 -13.31 -7.08 14.90
C GLU A 262 -12.32 -7.87 14.04
N VAL A 263 -11.85 -7.24 12.96
CA VAL A 263 -10.91 -7.84 12.02
C VAL A 263 -9.59 -7.10 12.08
N GLY A 264 -8.52 -7.80 12.45
CA GLY A 264 -7.18 -7.24 12.56
C GLY A 264 -6.24 -7.76 11.47
N PHE A 265 -5.42 -6.87 10.91
CA PHE A 265 -4.28 -7.23 10.06
C PHE A 265 -2.99 -6.75 10.72
N ILE A 266 -1.98 -7.62 10.77
CA ILE A 266 -0.66 -7.29 11.34
C ILE A 266 0.43 -7.74 10.36
N TYR A 267 1.33 -6.83 10.00
CA TYR A 267 2.53 -7.16 9.26
C TYR A 267 3.65 -7.56 10.22
N ASP A 268 3.98 -8.86 10.23
CA ASP A 268 4.97 -9.45 11.12
C ASP A 268 5.85 -10.48 10.38
N PRO A 269 6.68 -10.04 9.42
CA PRO A 269 7.45 -10.94 8.57
C PRO A 269 8.53 -11.68 9.36
N LYS A 270 8.58 -13.02 9.20
CA LYS A 270 9.60 -13.88 9.83
C LYS A 270 11.03 -13.48 9.47
N SER A 271 11.25 -12.98 8.26
CA SER A 271 12.57 -12.53 7.77
C SER A 271 13.16 -11.40 8.64
N PHE A 272 12.33 -10.47 9.11
CA PHE A 272 12.76 -9.39 10.00
C PHE A 272 13.25 -9.93 11.35
N LYS A 273 12.50 -10.89 11.94
CA LYS A 273 12.89 -11.56 13.19
C LYS A 273 14.20 -12.33 13.05
N ILE A 274 14.34 -13.09 11.96
CA ILE A 274 15.56 -13.86 11.66
C ILE A 274 16.75 -12.92 11.47
N GLY A 275 16.60 -11.85 10.68
CA GLY A 275 17.65 -10.85 10.47
C GLY A 275 18.09 -10.16 11.75
N GLY A 276 17.16 -9.88 12.67
CA GLY A 276 17.47 -9.35 13.99
C GLY A 276 18.33 -10.31 14.83
N TRP A 277 17.94 -11.59 14.91
CA TRP A 277 18.74 -12.60 15.62
C TRP A 277 20.13 -12.80 15.03
N LEU A 278 20.23 -12.84 13.71
CA LEU A 278 21.53 -12.93 13.02
C LEU A 278 22.40 -11.71 13.32
N SER A 279 21.83 -10.51 13.28
CA SER A 279 22.55 -9.26 13.59
C SER A 279 23.10 -9.26 15.01
N ILE A 280 22.30 -9.71 15.99
CA ILE A 280 22.74 -9.87 17.39
C ILE A 280 23.87 -10.90 17.50
N ALA A 281 23.71 -12.06 16.86
CA ALA A 281 24.74 -13.10 16.86
C ALA A 281 26.06 -12.61 16.25
N THR A 282 26.02 -11.89 15.13
CA THR A 282 27.19 -11.27 14.50
C THR A 282 27.83 -10.23 15.42
N LEU A 283 27.04 -9.39 16.09
CA LEU A 283 27.57 -8.39 17.01
C LEU A 283 28.28 -9.03 18.20
N ILE A 284 27.71 -10.10 18.78
CA ILE A 284 28.33 -10.88 19.85
C ILE A 284 29.64 -11.51 19.36
N PHE A 285 29.63 -12.12 18.18
CA PHE A 285 30.82 -12.73 17.58
C PHE A 285 31.95 -11.70 17.38
N LEU A 286 31.66 -10.55 16.76
CA LEU A 286 32.64 -9.48 16.55
C LEU A 286 33.14 -8.89 17.88
N SER A 287 32.28 -8.77 18.88
CA SER A 287 32.69 -8.30 20.21
C SER A 287 33.62 -9.29 20.89
N ALA A 288 33.33 -10.60 20.78
CA ALA A 288 34.16 -11.65 21.35
C ALA A 288 35.55 -11.71 20.72
N THR A 289 35.66 -11.58 19.39
CA THR A 289 36.96 -11.57 18.69
C THR A 289 37.79 -10.34 19.09
N LEU A 290 37.18 -9.15 19.17
CA LEU A 290 37.87 -7.94 19.62
C LEU A 290 38.39 -8.05 21.06
N ILE A 291 37.64 -8.70 21.95
CA ILE A 291 38.07 -8.95 23.34
C ILE A 291 39.23 -9.97 23.37
N TYR A 292 39.13 -11.03 22.58
CA TYR A 292 40.18 -12.05 22.49
C TYR A 292 41.50 -11.47 21.98
N ASP A 293 41.47 -10.66 20.93
CA ASP A 293 42.67 -10.05 20.35
C ASP A 293 43.33 -9.06 21.31
N LYS A 294 42.56 -8.26 22.06
CA LYS A 294 43.09 -7.39 23.11
C LYS A 294 43.84 -8.18 24.19
N LYS A 295 43.28 -9.31 24.64
CA LYS A 295 43.94 -10.17 25.64
C LYS A 295 45.25 -10.75 25.09
N LYS A 296 45.27 -11.17 23.83
CA LYS A 296 46.45 -11.74 23.18
C LYS A 296 47.58 -10.72 22.98
N ILE A 297 47.26 -9.48 22.63
CA ILE A 297 48.26 -8.40 22.48
C ILE A 297 48.87 -8.03 23.84
N SER A 298 48.05 -8.00 24.92
CA SER A 298 48.52 -7.73 26.28
C SER A 298 49.48 -8.79 26.85
N GLN A 299 49.56 -9.98 26.25
CA GLN A 299 50.36 -11.11 26.74
C GLN A 299 51.66 -11.35 25.95
N ARG A 300 52.00 -10.51 24.97
CA ARG A 300 53.30 -10.61 24.26
C ARG A 300 54.40 -9.93 25.11
N PRO A 301 55.50 -10.61 25.45
CA PRO A 301 56.63 -9.99 26.15
C PRO A 301 57.32 -8.96 25.25
N SER A 302 57.77 -7.85 25.85
CA SER A 302 58.49 -6.72 25.23
C SER A 302 59.90 -7.09 24.80
#